data_AF-I0X9U0-F1
#
_entry.id   AF-I0X9U0-F1
#
_cell.length_a   1.000
_cell.length_b   1.000
_cell.length_c   1.000
_cell.angle_alpha   90.00
_cell.angle_beta   90.00
_cell.angle_gamma   90.00
#
_symmetry.space_group_name_H-M   'P 1'
#
loop_
_entity.id
_entity.type
_entity.pdbx_description
1 polymer ?
#
loop_
_entity_poly.entity_id
_entity_poly.type
_entity_poly.pdbx_seq_one_letter_code
_entity_poly.pdbx_strand_id
1 'polypeptide(L)'
;MKKSLIFFALISTFFANLTFAERPIIQDIQAVAGNSNRINLVWNLPQNPEKEITQLLVYRDLSPISSYAQLQKLEPIAKLVPILTSYTDTVSDYKDYFYAVIAVTDEPYEIILMSINSTVTGCHVQAVAKNPLPQKEEKVERLYPEGALREIPLPYLDYIDGLEKEYKVSEEVAASVKNLGIIEKRAVPRLSIHIFEEDLISPDGGDDFLLFEVLKTTFIQKKYKEAIDQLEKLVGTNISQTTRNRAYFYLGESHYMLAQYPRAIKTFVRIENVYPALCKQWIDNSLDQL
;
A
#
# COMPACT_ATOMS: atom_id res chain seq x y z
N MET A 1 34.72 -61.98 -0.67
CA MET A 1 33.38 -62.63 -0.68
C MET A 1 32.89 -62.77 0.76
N LYS A 2 31.66 -62.28 1.06
CA LYS A 2 30.84 -62.48 2.28
C LYS A 2 31.37 -61.85 3.58
N LYS A 3 30.58 -61.22 4.47
CA LYS A 3 29.17 -60.80 4.53
C LYS A 3 29.03 -59.80 5.69
N SER A 4 28.52 -58.61 5.40
CA SER A 4 27.48 -57.84 6.12
C SER A 4 27.21 -58.12 7.61
N LEU A 5 27.31 -57.08 8.45
CA LEU A 5 26.36 -56.84 9.54
C LEU A 5 26.15 -55.33 9.70
N ILE A 6 25.04 -54.83 9.16
CA ILE A 6 24.53 -53.47 9.35
C ILE A 6 23.62 -53.52 10.56
N PHE A 7 23.95 -52.75 11.60
CA PHE A 7 23.14 -52.59 12.80
C PHE A 7 22.18 -51.40 12.56
N PHE A 8 20.93 -51.67 12.22
CA PHE A 8 19.89 -50.64 12.11
C PHE A 8 19.20 -50.50 13.47
N ALA A 9 19.55 -49.44 14.22
CA ALA A 9 18.80 -49.03 15.40
C ALA A 9 17.53 -48.31 14.96
N LEU A 10 16.38 -48.96 15.12
CA LEU A 10 15.07 -48.38 14.83
C LEU A 10 14.61 -47.56 16.04
N ILE A 11 14.86 -46.24 16.00
CA ILE A 11 14.34 -45.30 17.00
C ILE A 11 12.88 -45.03 16.63
N SER A 12 11.95 -45.70 17.31
CA SER A 12 10.53 -45.36 17.31
C SER A 12 10.32 -44.18 18.27
N THR A 13 10.21 -42.97 17.73
CA THR A 13 9.76 -41.80 18.48
C THR A 13 8.25 -41.89 18.68
N PHE A 14 7.85 -42.40 19.83
CA PHE A 14 6.49 -42.28 20.33
C PHE A 14 6.28 -40.81 20.74
N PHE A 15 5.72 -39.98 19.85
CA PHE A 15 5.22 -38.65 20.23
C PHE A 15 3.98 -38.87 21.10
N ALA A 16 4.19 -38.93 22.42
CA ALA A 16 3.10 -38.74 23.36
C ALA A 16 2.60 -37.31 23.17
N ASN A 17 1.40 -37.15 22.62
CA ASN A 17 0.68 -35.88 22.64
C ASN A 17 0.39 -35.54 24.11
N LEU A 18 1.30 -34.83 24.75
CA LEU A 18 1.04 -34.14 26.01
C LEU A 18 0.01 -33.05 25.70
N THR A 19 -1.26 -33.35 25.97
CA THR A 19 -2.35 -32.37 25.93
C THR A 19 -2.17 -31.43 27.13
N PHE A 20 -1.37 -30.38 26.96
CA PHE A 20 -1.34 -29.29 27.92
C PHE A 20 -2.69 -28.56 27.87
N ALA A 21 -3.21 -28.20 29.04
CA ALA A 21 -4.42 -27.39 29.11
C ALA A 21 -4.11 -26.00 28.53
N GLU A 22 -4.96 -25.53 27.62
CA GLU A 22 -4.78 -24.25 26.93
C GLU A 22 -5.48 -23.13 27.69
N ARG A 23 -4.95 -21.91 27.60
CA ARG A 23 -5.69 -20.75 28.12
C ARG A 23 -6.99 -20.60 27.35
N PRO A 24 -8.10 -20.22 27.99
CA PRO A 24 -9.41 -20.06 27.35
C PRO A 24 -9.45 -18.76 26.52
N ILE A 25 -8.55 -18.62 25.55
CA ILE A 25 -8.41 -17.46 24.67
C ILE A 25 -8.83 -17.89 23.28
N ILE A 26 -9.68 -17.08 22.67
CA ILE A 26 -10.14 -17.27 21.30
C ILE A 26 -8.99 -16.97 20.35
N GLN A 27 -8.82 -17.77 19.31
CA GLN A 27 -7.71 -17.69 18.38
C GLN A 27 -8.17 -17.33 16.98
N ASP A 28 -7.26 -16.76 16.20
CA ASP A 28 -7.42 -16.46 14.77
C ASP A 28 -8.73 -15.75 14.42
N ILE A 29 -9.09 -14.70 15.16
CA ILE A 29 -10.24 -13.89 14.79
C ILE A 29 -10.03 -13.25 13.40
N GLN A 30 -11.02 -13.44 12.54
CA GLN A 30 -11.07 -12.85 11.21
C GLN A 30 -12.39 -12.12 11.01
N ALA A 31 -12.32 -10.92 10.44
CA ALA A 31 -13.48 -10.14 10.04
C ALA A 31 -13.48 -10.00 8.53
N VAL A 32 -14.57 -10.43 7.89
CA VAL A 32 -14.72 -10.41 6.43
C VAL A 32 -16.01 -9.68 6.07
N ALA A 33 -15.91 -8.73 5.15
CA ALA A 33 -17.08 -8.04 4.61
C ALA A 33 -17.97 -9.02 3.83
N GLY A 34 -19.22 -9.14 4.24
CA GLY A 34 -20.24 -9.94 3.58
C GLY A 34 -21.13 -9.13 2.62
N ASN A 35 -22.07 -9.81 1.97
CA ASN A 35 -23.06 -9.15 1.11
C ASN A 35 -23.99 -8.26 1.94
N SER A 36 -24.22 -7.04 1.44
CA SER A 36 -25.25 -6.11 1.94
C SER A 36 -25.13 -5.76 3.43
N ASN A 37 -24.32 -4.76 3.75
CA ASN A 37 -24.20 -4.14 5.09
C ASN A 37 -23.85 -5.10 6.24
N ARG A 38 -23.26 -6.26 5.93
CA ARG A 38 -22.92 -7.31 6.90
C ARG A 38 -21.42 -7.52 6.98
N ILE A 39 -20.92 -7.72 8.18
CA ILE A 39 -19.55 -8.16 8.45
C ILE A 39 -19.63 -9.51 9.16
N ASN A 40 -18.99 -10.52 8.57
CA ASN A 40 -18.93 -11.86 9.12
C ASN A 40 -17.64 -12.02 9.91
N LEU A 41 -17.77 -12.40 11.17
CA LEU A 41 -16.69 -12.74 12.06
C LEU A 41 -16.59 -14.26 12.16
N VAL A 42 -15.35 -14.77 12.12
CA VAL A 42 -15.03 -16.18 12.31
C VAL A 42 -13.83 -16.27 13.25
N TRP A 43 -13.80 -17.28 14.12
CA TRP A 43 -12.70 -17.53 15.04
C TRP A 43 -12.59 -19.02 15.40
N ASN A 44 -11.46 -19.37 16.01
CA ASN A 44 -11.17 -20.70 16.52
C ASN A 44 -11.33 -20.75 18.04
N LEU A 45 -12.00 -21.80 18.54
CA LEU A 45 -12.10 -22.09 19.97
C LEU A 45 -10.88 -22.90 20.44
N PRO A 46 -10.43 -22.70 21.69
CA PRO A 46 -9.38 -23.52 22.28
C PRO A 46 -9.83 -24.99 22.39
N GLN A 47 -8.93 -25.93 22.12
CA GLN A 47 -9.28 -27.36 22.00
C GLN A 47 -9.52 -28.01 23.37
N ASN A 48 -8.75 -27.60 24.38
CA ASN A 48 -8.87 -28.12 25.74
C ASN A 48 -8.58 -26.99 26.74
N PRO A 49 -9.57 -26.09 26.97
CA PRO A 49 -9.35 -24.95 27.83
C PRO A 49 -9.17 -25.38 29.30
N GLU A 50 -8.23 -24.75 30.01
CA GLU A 50 -7.99 -24.93 31.45
C GLU A 50 -9.26 -24.73 32.29
N LYS A 51 -10.15 -23.84 31.84
CA LYS A 51 -11.43 -23.53 32.47
C LYS A 51 -12.54 -23.50 31.44
N GLU A 52 -13.73 -23.95 31.85
CA GLU A 52 -14.89 -23.97 30.96
C GLU A 52 -15.33 -22.56 30.59
N ILE A 53 -15.60 -22.37 29.30
CA ILE A 53 -16.09 -21.10 28.76
C ILE A 53 -17.61 -21.07 28.94
N THR A 54 -18.10 -20.08 29.67
CA THR A 54 -19.54 -19.94 29.98
C THR A 54 -20.28 -19.15 28.90
N GLN A 55 -19.62 -18.14 28.32
CA GLN A 55 -20.18 -17.26 27.28
C GLN A 55 -19.07 -16.61 26.47
N LEU A 56 -19.40 -16.14 25.27
CA LEU A 56 -18.52 -15.31 24.44
C LEU A 56 -19.11 -13.90 24.31
N LEU A 57 -18.26 -12.89 24.42
CA LEU A 57 -18.62 -11.48 24.25
C LEU A 57 -17.95 -10.94 23.01
N VAL A 58 -18.74 -10.34 22.12
CA VAL A 58 -18.25 -9.69 20.90
C VAL A 58 -18.27 -8.19 21.07
N TYR A 59 -17.15 -7.55 20.80
CA TYR A 59 -16.96 -6.10 20.86
C TYR A 59 -16.62 -5.55 19.48
N ARG A 60 -16.98 -4.28 19.27
CA ARG A 60 -16.64 -3.51 18.07
C ARG A 60 -16.28 -2.09 18.45
N ASP A 61 -15.28 -1.56 17.78
CA ASP A 61 -14.91 -0.15 17.88
C ASP A 61 -14.44 0.39 16.51
N LEU A 62 -14.32 1.71 16.41
CA LEU A 62 -13.75 2.41 15.26
C LEU A 62 -12.21 2.50 15.32
N SER A 63 -11.62 2.09 16.45
CA SER A 63 -10.17 2.03 16.65
C SER A 63 -9.72 0.62 17.06
N PRO A 64 -8.46 0.23 16.79
CA PRO A 64 -7.96 -1.07 17.21
C PRO A 64 -8.08 -1.29 18.72
N ILE A 65 -8.74 -2.37 19.11
CA ILE A 65 -8.87 -2.78 20.52
C ILE A 65 -7.59 -3.51 20.90
N SER A 66 -6.69 -2.83 21.60
CA SER A 66 -5.35 -3.34 21.95
C SER A 66 -5.17 -3.64 23.44
N SER A 67 -6.14 -3.29 24.28
CA SER A 67 -6.05 -3.48 25.73
C SER A 67 -7.39 -3.78 26.38
N TYR A 68 -7.36 -4.51 27.49
CA TYR A 68 -8.57 -4.81 28.25
C TYR A 68 -9.21 -3.57 28.90
N ALA A 69 -8.42 -2.56 29.26
CA ALA A 69 -8.94 -1.30 29.81
C ALA A 69 -9.83 -0.53 28.80
N GLN A 70 -9.63 -0.72 27.50
CA GLN A 70 -10.53 -0.19 26.47
C GLN A 70 -11.85 -0.96 26.44
N LEU A 71 -11.80 -2.28 26.57
CA LEU A 71 -13.01 -3.12 26.61
C LEU A 71 -13.93 -2.78 27.77
N GLN A 72 -13.40 -2.43 28.95
CA GLN A 72 -14.23 -2.03 30.08
C GLN A 72 -15.09 -0.78 29.81
N LYS A 73 -14.68 0.05 28.85
CA LYS A 73 -15.43 1.26 28.44
C LYS A 73 -16.41 0.99 27.30
N LEU A 74 -16.32 -0.18 26.67
CA LEU A 74 -17.12 -0.56 25.51
C LEU A 74 -18.24 -1.50 25.95
N GLU A 75 -19.42 -1.32 25.39
CA GLU A 75 -20.51 -2.27 25.56
C GLU A 75 -20.38 -3.42 24.54
N PRO A 76 -20.57 -4.68 24.95
CA PRO A 76 -20.53 -5.80 24.01
C PRO A 76 -21.75 -5.73 23.09
N ILE A 77 -21.53 -5.93 21.79
CA ILE A 77 -22.58 -5.96 20.77
C ILE A 77 -23.42 -7.21 20.87
N ALA A 78 -22.78 -8.33 21.20
CA ALA A 78 -23.45 -9.62 21.31
C ALA A 78 -22.88 -10.45 22.46
N LYS A 79 -23.79 -11.21 23.08
CA LYS A 79 -23.47 -12.27 24.04
C LYS A 79 -23.86 -13.59 23.38
N LEU A 80 -22.88 -14.46 23.19
CA LEU A 80 -23.01 -15.68 22.42
C LEU A 80 -22.80 -16.91 23.29
N VAL A 81 -23.38 -18.03 22.84
CA VAL A 81 -23.17 -19.36 23.41
C VAL A 81 -21.72 -19.81 23.15
N PRO A 82 -21.05 -20.47 24.11
CA PRO A 82 -19.63 -20.82 24.04
C PRO A 82 -19.21 -21.73 22.88
N ILE A 83 -20.15 -22.38 22.20
CA ILE A 83 -19.88 -23.28 21.07
C ILE A 83 -19.83 -22.56 19.71
N LEU A 84 -20.25 -21.30 19.65
CA LEU A 84 -20.29 -20.55 18.39
C LEU A 84 -18.89 -20.11 17.97
N THR A 85 -18.57 -20.34 16.70
CA THR A 85 -17.30 -19.97 16.06
C THR A 85 -17.47 -18.84 15.03
N SER A 86 -18.68 -18.33 14.88
CA SER A 86 -18.98 -17.27 13.90
C SER A 86 -20.09 -16.35 14.39
N TYR A 87 -20.03 -15.09 13.98
CA TYR A 87 -21.06 -14.08 14.23
C TYR A 87 -21.18 -13.12 13.05
N THR A 88 -22.40 -12.71 12.72
CA THR A 88 -22.64 -11.70 11.67
C THR A 88 -23.09 -10.40 12.31
N ASP A 89 -22.28 -9.37 12.16
CA ASP A 89 -22.61 -8.01 12.54
C ASP A 89 -23.27 -7.26 11.37
N THR A 90 -24.20 -6.35 11.67
CA THR A 90 -24.86 -5.50 10.68
C THR A 90 -24.48 -4.05 10.94
N VAL A 91 -23.85 -3.41 9.94
CA VAL A 91 -23.35 -2.03 10.03
C VAL A 91 -24.07 -1.14 9.02
N SER A 92 -24.42 0.07 9.43
CA SER A 92 -25.04 1.07 8.56
C SER A 92 -24.02 1.88 7.77
N ASP A 93 -22.81 2.03 8.32
CA ASP A 93 -21.80 2.96 7.82
C ASP A 93 -20.65 2.20 7.13
N TYR A 94 -20.00 2.85 6.18
CA TYR A 94 -18.85 2.31 5.43
C TYR A 94 -17.51 2.60 6.13
N LYS A 95 -17.51 2.65 7.47
CA LYS A 95 -16.31 2.90 8.28
C LYS A 95 -15.54 1.62 8.54
N ASP A 96 -14.25 1.77 8.86
CA ASP A 96 -13.43 0.66 9.33
C ASP A 96 -13.81 0.30 10.77
N TYR A 97 -14.19 -0.96 10.96
CA TYR A 97 -14.54 -1.52 12.26
C TYR A 97 -13.50 -2.55 12.70
N PHE A 98 -13.16 -2.49 13.98
CA PHE A 98 -12.26 -3.43 14.65
C PHE A 98 -13.06 -4.26 15.63
N TYR A 99 -12.82 -5.57 15.64
CA TYR A 99 -13.57 -6.51 16.45
C TYR A 99 -12.65 -7.24 17.43
N ALA A 100 -13.20 -7.53 18.61
CA ALA A 100 -12.58 -8.41 19.58
C ALA A 100 -13.61 -9.39 20.12
N VAL A 101 -13.21 -10.64 20.34
CA VAL A 101 -14.09 -11.65 20.96
C VAL A 101 -13.40 -12.19 22.20
N ILE A 102 -14.14 -12.20 23.31
CA ILE A 102 -13.63 -12.59 24.62
C ILE A 102 -14.45 -13.74 25.18
N ALA A 103 -13.75 -14.79 25.59
CA ALA A 103 -14.32 -15.89 26.32
C ALA A 103 -14.40 -15.53 27.81
N VAL A 104 -15.58 -15.70 28.38
CA VAL A 104 -15.83 -15.49 29.81
C VAL A 104 -15.81 -16.85 30.50
N THR A 105 -15.01 -16.95 31.55
CA THR A 105 -14.96 -18.12 32.44
C THR A 105 -15.28 -17.68 33.86
N ASP A 106 -15.24 -18.60 34.83
CA ASP A 106 -15.46 -18.28 36.26
C ASP A 106 -14.47 -17.23 36.79
N GLU A 107 -13.26 -17.19 36.23
CA GLU A 107 -12.30 -16.10 36.41
C GLU A 107 -12.11 -15.35 35.08
N PRO A 108 -12.18 -14.01 35.06
CA PRO A 108 -12.01 -13.26 33.83
C PRO A 108 -10.56 -13.36 33.34
N TYR A 109 -10.39 -13.83 32.10
CA TYR A 109 -9.09 -13.75 31.40
C TYR A 109 -9.01 -12.42 30.65
N GLU A 110 -8.38 -11.44 31.31
CA GLU A 110 -8.37 -10.03 30.91
C GLU A 110 -7.25 -9.68 29.93
N ILE A 111 -7.00 -10.53 28.92
CA ILE A 111 -5.88 -10.35 27.98
C ILE A 111 -6.40 -10.08 26.57
N ILE A 112 -5.89 -9.02 25.95
CA ILE A 112 -6.09 -8.72 24.53
C ILE A 112 -4.79 -8.90 23.79
N LEU A 113 -4.83 -9.76 22.79
CA LEU A 113 -3.76 -10.06 21.87
C LEU A 113 -4.26 -9.76 20.46
N MET A 114 -3.72 -8.69 19.90
CA MET A 114 -3.91 -8.33 18.51
C MET A 114 -3.51 -9.49 17.59
N SER A 115 -4.30 -9.71 16.54
CA SER A 115 -4.25 -10.85 15.60
C SER A 115 -4.62 -12.21 16.19
N ILE A 116 -5.02 -12.30 17.46
CA ILE A 116 -5.43 -13.57 18.10
C ILE A 116 -6.90 -13.48 18.48
N ASN A 117 -7.24 -12.61 19.45
CA ASN A 117 -8.61 -12.38 19.90
C ASN A 117 -9.13 -10.98 19.56
N SER A 118 -8.30 -10.16 18.89
CA SER A 118 -8.66 -8.85 18.37
C SER A 118 -8.09 -8.64 16.96
N THR A 119 -8.85 -8.02 16.06
CA THR A 119 -8.41 -7.75 14.68
C THR A 119 -7.43 -6.57 14.62
N VAL A 120 -6.34 -6.71 13.85
CA VAL A 120 -5.39 -5.61 13.60
C VAL A 120 -5.83 -4.71 12.45
N THR A 121 -6.42 -5.29 11.41
CA THR A 121 -6.90 -4.56 10.24
C THR A 121 -8.39 -4.30 10.37
N GLY A 122 -8.80 -3.06 10.11
CA GLY A 122 -10.21 -2.70 10.08
C GLY A 122 -10.95 -3.40 8.94
N CYS A 123 -12.18 -3.83 9.21
CA CYS A 123 -13.09 -4.38 8.22
C CYS A 123 -14.20 -3.35 7.95
N HIS A 124 -14.45 -3.06 6.69
CA HIS A 124 -15.56 -2.21 6.26
C HIS A 124 -16.40 -2.92 5.21
N VAL A 125 -17.68 -2.60 5.15
CA VAL A 125 -18.55 -3.09 4.08
C VAL A 125 -18.16 -2.39 2.77
N GLN A 126 -18.03 -3.16 1.71
CA GLN A 126 -17.74 -2.59 0.40
C GLN A 126 -19.02 -1.98 -0.17
N ALA A 127 -18.98 -0.69 -0.54
CA ALA A 127 -20.10 -0.07 -1.23
C ALA A 127 -20.34 -0.80 -2.54
N VAL A 128 -21.59 -1.27 -2.77
CA VAL A 128 -21.98 -1.84 -4.06
C VAL A 128 -21.84 -0.72 -5.10
N ALA A 129 -20.74 -0.72 -5.84
CA ALA A 129 -20.54 0.20 -6.94
C ALA A 129 -21.66 -0.06 -7.95
N LYS A 130 -22.57 0.91 -8.12
CA LYS A 130 -23.67 0.83 -9.10
C LYS A 130 -23.19 0.59 -10.53
N ASN A 131 -21.90 0.82 -10.79
CA ASN A 131 -21.18 0.30 -11.93
C ASN A 131 -19.86 -0.29 -11.42
N PRO A 132 -19.65 -1.61 -11.46
CA PRO A 132 -18.32 -2.16 -11.24
C PRO A 132 -17.43 -1.57 -12.33
N LEU A 133 -16.41 -0.80 -11.95
CA LEU A 133 -15.25 -0.64 -12.81
C LEU A 133 -14.81 -2.07 -13.16
N PRO A 134 -14.58 -2.41 -14.45
CA PRO A 134 -14.29 -3.77 -14.84
C PRO A 134 -13.13 -4.27 -13.98
N GLN A 135 -13.44 -5.24 -13.12
CA GLN A 135 -12.43 -5.95 -12.36
C GLN A 135 -11.46 -6.49 -13.38
N LYS A 136 -10.18 -6.17 -13.22
CA LYS A 136 -9.12 -6.68 -14.09
C LYS A 136 -9.10 -8.18 -13.87
N GLU A 137 -9.80 -8.93 -14.71
CA GLU A 137 -9.85 -10.39 -14.66
C GLU A 137 -8.41 -10.90 -14.62
N GLU A 138 -8.04 -11.52 -13.51
CA GLU A 138 -6.79 -12.26 -13.43
C GLU A 138 -6.85 -13.36 -14.49
N LYS A 139 -5.96 -13.29 -15.48
CA LYS A 139 -5.92 -14.19 -16.64
C LYS A 139 -5.52 -15.59 -16.17
N VAL A 140 -6.47 -16.40 -15.72
CA VAL A 140 -6.25 -17.83 -15.47
C VAL A 140 -6.04 -18.52 -16.81
N GLU A 141 -4.91 -19.21 -16.97
CA GLU A 141 -4.60 -19.98 -18.19
C GLU A 141 -5.64 -21.08 -18.41
N ARG A 142 -6.48 -20.95 -19.45
CA ARG A 142 -7.39 -22.03 -19.87
C ARG A 142 -6.62 -23.06 -20.71
N LEU A 143 -6.66 -24.32 -20.30
CA LEU A 143 -6.17 -25.44 -21.10
C LEU A 143 -7.19 -25.78 -22.19
N TYR A 144 -6.75 -25.79 -23.46
CA TYR A 144 -7.60 -26.12 -24.60
C TYR A 144 -7.29 -27.54 -25.08
N PRO A 145 -8.30 -28.34 -25.45
CA PRO A 145 -8.10 -29.66 -26.04
C PRO A 145 -7.41 -29.55 -27.42
N GLU A 146 -6.68 -30.60 -27.83
CA GLU A 146 -5.92 -30.61 -29.08
C GLU A 146 -6.83 -30.35 -30.30
N GLY A 147 -6.43 -29.38 -31.13
CA GLY A 147 -7.17 -28.99 -32.34
C GLY A 147 -8.25 -27.92 -32.14
N ALA A 148 -8.55 -27.50 -30.90
CA ALA A 148 -9.46 -26.40 -30.66
C ALA A 148 -8.79 -25.03 -30.90
N LEU A 149 -9.53 -24.11 -31.53
CA LEU A 149 -9.09 -22.71 -31.69
C LEU A 149 -9.17 -22.00 -30.34
N ARG A 150 -8.08 -21.34 -29.95
CA ARG A 150 -8.02 -20.54 -28.72
C ARG A 150 -8.88 -19.28 -28.88
N GLU A 151 -9.69 -18.99 -27.88
CA GLU A 151 -10.50 -17.76 -27.81
C GLU A 151 -9.66 -16.54 -27.41
N ILE A 152 -8.59 -16.78 -26.64
CA ILE A 152 -7.69 -15.74 -26.15
C ILE A 152 -6.44 -15.76 -27.03
N PRO A 153 -6.03 -14.62 -27.61
CA PRO A 153 -4.76 -14.53 -28.30
C PRO A 153 -3.64 -14.91 -27.32
N LEU A 154 -2.54 -15.44 -27.84
CA LEU A 154 -1.36 -15.71 -27.03
C LEU A 154 -1.05 -14.48 -26.16
N PRO A 155 -0.78 -14.66 -24.85
CA PRO A 155 -0.34 -13.57 -23.99
C PRO A 155 0.82 -12.86 -24.68
N TYR A 156 0.75 -11.53 -24.74
CA TYR A 156 1.85 -10.75 -25.28
C TYR A 156 3.05 -10.98 -24.37
N LEU A 157 4.02 -11.73 -24.85
CA LEU A 157 5.30 -11.86 -24.18
C LEU A 157 5.99 -10.51 -24.34
N ASP A 158 5.93 -9.71 -23.29
CA ASP A 158 6.64 -8.43 -23.24
C ASP A 158 8.13 -8.74 -23.00
N TYR A 159 8.80 -9.19 -24.05
CA TYR A 159 10.25 -9.39 -24.04
C TYR A 159 11.02 -8.04 -23.93
N ILE A 160 10.33 -6.93 -23.71
CA ILE A 160 10.85 -5.56 -23.76
C ILE A 160 11.24 -5.03 -22.38
N ASP A 161 10.84 -5.67 -21.28
CA ASP A 161 11.19 -5.25 -19.90
C ASP A 161 12.68 -5.47 -19.53
N GLY A 162 13.51 -5.80 -20.51
CA GLY A 162 14.97 -5.85 -20.43
C GLY A 162 15.67 -5.39 -21.71
N LEU A 163 14.97 -4.67 -22.60
CA LEU A 163 15.50 -4.13 -23.83
C LEU A 163 15.60 -2.60 -23.75
N GLU A 164 16.38 -2.08 -22.80
CA GLU A 164 17.18 -0.88 -23.11
C GLU A 164 18.25 -1.27 -24.13
N LYS A 165 17.84 -1.73 -25.32
CA LYS A 165 18.75 -1.79 -26.46
C LYS A 165 18.74 -0.41 -27.07
N GLU A 166 19.85 0.29 -26.97
CA GLU A 166 20.14 1.43 -27.84
C GLU A 166 19.99 0.98 -29.29
N TYR A 167 18.87 1.31 -29.91
CA TYR A 167 18.68 1.08 -31.33
C TYR A 167 19.62 2.02 -32.08
N LYS A 168 20.67 1.47 -32.69
CA LYS A 168 21.46 2.23 -33.67
C LYS A 168 20.58 2.45 -34.89
N VAL A 169 20.13 3.70 -35.05
CA VAL A 169 19.38 4.15 -36.22
C VAL A 169 20.20 3.81 -37.47
N SER A 170 19.58 3.17 -38.47
CA SER A 170 20.27 2.84 -39.72
C SER A 170 20.64 4.13 -40.46
N GLU A 171 21.76 4.10 -41.22
CA GLU A 171 22.22 5.27 -41.96
C GLU A 171 21.17 5.79 -42.94
N GLU A 172 20.34 4.90 -43.49
CA GLU A 172 19.20 5.22 -44.37
C GLU A 172 18.09 6.00 -43.65
N VAL A 173 17.73 5.58 -42.42
CA VAL A 173 16.73 6.27 -41.61
C VAL A 173 17.29 7.61 -41.13
N ALA A 174 18.56 7.66 -40.72
CA ALA A 174 19.23 8.91 -40.35
C ALA A 174 19.29 9.91 -41.51
N ALA A 175 19.56 9.44 -42.74
CA ALA A 175 19.55 10.26 -43.95
C ALA A 175 18.14 10.77 -44.30
N SER A 176 17.12 9.92 -44.12
CA SER A 176 15.71 10.28 -44.36
C SER A 176 15.22 11.34 -43.35
N VAL A 177 15.59 11.20 -42.08
CA VAL A 177 15.29 12.18 -41.02
C VAL A 177 15.97 13.52 -41.28
N LYS A 178 17.21 13.52 -41.79
CA LYS A 178 17.93 14.74 -42.15
C LYS A 178 17.21 15.58 -43.21
N ASN A 179 16.45 14.93 -44.10
CA ASN A 179 15.68 15.57 -45.17
C ASN A 179 14.26 16.00 -44.74
N LEU A 180 13.74 15.49 -43.62
CA LEU A 180 12.39 15.82 -43.10
C LEU A 180 12.31 17.20 -42.41
N GLY A 181 13.32 18.03 -42.61
CA GLY A 181 13.42 19.37 -42.06
C GLY A 181 14.44 19.41 -40.95
N ILE A 182 15.53 20.14 -41.21
CA ILE A 182 16.26 20.82 -40.16
C ILE A 182 15.24 21.80 -39.57
N ILE A 183 14.46 21.37 -38.58
CA ILE A 183 14.06 22.29 -37.54
C ILE A 183 15.42 22.68 -36.98
N GLU A 184 15.94 23.86 -37.37
CA GLU A 184 17.07 24.45 -36.67
C GLU A 184 16.74 24.23 -35.21
N LYS A 185 17.58 23.47 -34.49
CA LYS A 185 17.44 23.28 -33.04
C LYS A 185 17.52 24.70 -32.49
N ARG A 186 16.38 25.38 -32.44
CA ARG A 186 16.24 26.68 -31.81
C ARG A 186 16.70 26.37 -30.41
N ALA A 187 17.76 27.04 -29.98
CA ALA A 187 18.20 26.92 -28.61
C ALA A 187 17.00 27.34 -27.75
N VAL A 188 16.23 26.37 -27.27
CA VAL A 188 15.10 26.63 -26.41
C VAL A 188 15.72 27.19 -25.13
N PRO A 189 15.44 28.46 -24.79
CA PRO A 189 16.05 29.06 -23.62
C PRO A 189 15.64 28.24 -22.41
N ARG A 190 16.63 27.81 -21.62
CA ARG A 190 16.36 27.07 -20.38
C ARG A 190 15.50 27.93 -19.46
N LEU A 191 14.43 27.35 -18.93
CA LEU A 191 13.62 28.03 -17.92
C LEU A 191 14.48 28.45 -16.72
N SER A 192 14.22 29.66 -16.23
CA SER A 192 14.71 30.12 -14.94
C SER A 192 13.88 29.49 -13.83
N ILE A 193 14.50 29.29 -12.67
CA ILE A 193 13.79 28.86 -11.46
C ILE A 193 12.59 29.77 -11.17
N HIS A 194 11.51 29.17 -10.73
CA HIS A 194 10.31 29.85 -10.24
C HIS A 194 10.25 29.69 -8.72
N ILE A 195 9.94 30.78 -8.01
CA ILE A 195 9.73 30.77 -6.56
C ILE A 195 8.35 31.34 -6.32
N PHE A 196 7.51 30.61 -5.59
CA PHE A 196 6.17 31.04 -5.23
C PHE A 196 6.22 32.26 -4.30
N GLU A 197 5.26 33.18 -4.44
CA GLU A 197 5.16 34.41 -3.64
C GLU A 197 5.12 34.11 -2.13
N GLU A 198 4.46 33.01 -1.78
CA GLU A 198 4.30 32.52 -0.42
C GLU A 198 5.61 32.09 0.23
N ASP A 199 6.59 31.64 -0.57
CA ASP A 199 7.86 31.09 -0.07
C ASP A 199 9.00 32.14 -0.12
N LEU A 200 8.70 33.39 -0.52
CA LEU A 200 9.66 34.51 -0.49
C LEU A 200 9.88 35.09 0.91
N ILE A 201 8.87 34.99 1.78
CA ILE A 201 8.88 35.55 3.13
C ILE A 201 8.87 34.39 4.13
N SER A 202 9.62 34.53 5.22
CA SER A 202 9.59 33.54 6.30
C SER A 202 8.19 33.52 6.93
N PRO A 203 7.47 32.39 6.90
CA PRO A 203 6.15 32.28 7.53
C PRO A 203 6.27 32.17 9.06
N ASP A 204 5.14 32.37 9.76
CA ASP A 204 5.08 32.38 11.23
C ASP A 204 5.35 31.01 11.87
N GLY A 205 5.26 29.92 11.11
CA GLY A 205 5.55 28.55 11.55
C GLY A 205 4.88 27.47 10.71
N GLY A 206 4.92 26.23 11.20
CA GLY A 206 4.26 25.07 10.57
C GLY A 206 5.01 24.48 9.38
N ASP A 207 4.30 23.73 8.55
CA ASP A 207 4.89 23.01 7.41
C ASP A 207 5.48 23.96 6.36
N ASP A 208 4.86 25.13 6.19
CA ASP A 208 5.35 26.17 5.28
C ASP A 208 6.72 26.72 5.73
N PHE A 209 6.96 26.80 7.05
CA PHE A 209 8.27 27.18 7.59
C PHE A 209 9.33 26.12 7.28
N LEU A 210 8.99 24.83 7.39
CA LEU A 210 9.90 23.75 7.04
C LEU A 210 10.28 23.78 5.56
N LEU A 211 9.29 24.00 4.68
CA LEU A 211 9.54 24.17 3.26
C LEU A 211 10.45 25.38 3.00
N PHE A 212 10.15 26.52 3.62
CA PHE A 212 10.96 27.74 3.50
C PHE A 212 12.41 27.49 3.94
N GLU A 213 12.64 26.80 5.06
CA GLU A 213 13.98 26.48 5.56
C GLU A 213 14.75 25.59 4.57
N VAL A 214 14.11 24.55 4.03
CA VAL A 214 14.71 23.67 3.01
C VAL A 214 15.10 24.48 1.77
N LEU A 215 14.21 25.32 1.25
CA LEU A 215 14.48 26.13 0.06
C LEU A 215 15.63 27.12 0.29
N LYS A 216 15.62 27.82 1.42
CA LYS A 216 16.66 28.78 1.79
C LYS A 216 18.04 28.12 1.94
N THR A 217 18.09 26.93 2.52
CA THR A 217 19.35 26.22 2.79
C THR A 217 19.91 25.49 1.57
N THR A 218 19.06 25.00 0.66
CA THR A 218 19.49 24.14 -0.45
C THR A 218 19.17 24.75 -1.82
N PHE A 219 17.89 24.96 -2.13
CA PHE A 219 17.40 25.37 -3.45
C PHE A 219 17.93 26.74 -3.89
N ILE A 220 17.85 27.74 -3.02
CA ILE A 220 18.37 29.10 -3.29
C ILE A 220 19.91 29.08 -3.41
N GLN A 221 20.57 28.19 -2.66
CA GLN A 221 22.01 27.96 -2.77
C GLN A 221 22.42 27.14 -4.00
N LYS A 222 21.46 26.79 -4.88
CA LYS A 222 21.64 25.96 -6.09
C LYS A 222 22.19 24.55 -5.80
N LYS A 223 22.03 24.06 -4.56
CA LYS A 223 22.42 22.71 -4.15
C LYS A 223 21.29 21.73 -4.47
N TYR A 224 20.96 21.58 -5.76
CA TYR A 224 19.76 20.84 -6.19
C TYR A 224 19.76 19.36 -5.77
N LYS A 225 20.93 18.73 -5.67
CA LYS A 225 21.04 17.35 -5.20
C LYS A 225 20.61 17.21 -3.73
N GLU A 226 21.10 18.10 -2.87
CA GLU A 226 20.69 18.16 -1.46
C GLU A 226 19.22 18.59 -1.32
N ALA A 227 18.76 19.50 -2.19
CA ALA A 227 17.37 19.93 -2.22
C ALA A 227 16.42 18.77 -2.48
N ILE A 228 16.73 17.89 -3.44
CA ILE A 228 15.92 16.69 -3.72
C ILE A 228 15.84 15.82 -2.46
N ASP A 229 16.98 15.51 -1.83
CA ASP A 229 17.01 14.64 -0.63
C ASP A 229 16.19 15.22 0.53
N GLN A 230 16.20 16.55 0.73
CA GLN A 230 15.44 17.21 1.79
C GLN A 230 13.95 17.33 1.44
N LEU A 231 13.62 17.66 0.18
CA LEU A 231 12.24 17.77 -0.28
C LEU A 231 11.54 16.41 -0.30
N GLU A 232 12.23 15.33 -0.68
CA GLU A 232 11.70 13.96 -0.62
C GLU A 232 11.36 13.54 0.81
N LYS A 233 12.21 13.89 1.78
CA LYS A 233 11.91 13.68 3.21
C LYS A 233 10.69 14.48 3.64
N LEU A 234 10.59 15.74 3.21
CA LEU A 234 9.48 16.62 3.58
C LEU A 234 8.15 16.14 3.01
N VAL A 235 8.09 15.71 1.75
CA VAL A 235 6.83 15.18 1.17
C VAL A 235 6.43 13.82 1.78
N GLY A 236 7.38 13.10 2.38
CA GLY A 236 7.17 11.84 3.10
C GLY A 236 6.61 12.02 4.52
N THR A 237 6.60 13.23 5.07
CA THR A 237 6.00 13.50 6.39
C THR A 237 4.53 13.95 6.28
N ASN A 238 3.88 14.08 7.43
CA ASN A 238 2.51 14.60 7.51
C ASN A 238 2.54 16.13 7.37
N ILE A 239 2.59 16.59 6.12
CA ILE A 239 2.46 18.01 5.77
C ILE A 239 1.13 18.30 5.08
N SER A 240 0.71 19.56 5.15
CA SER A 240 -0.47 20.06 4.43
C SER A 240 -0.38 19.78 2.92
N GLN A 241 -1.54 19.59 2.29
CA GLN A 241 -1.57 19.29 0.85
C GLN A 241 -1.07 20.46 -0.01
N THR A 242 -1.28 21.70 0.43
CA THR A 242 -0.79 22.90 -0.26
C THR A 242 0.73 22.97 -0.23
N THR A 243 1.34 22.78 0.95
CA THR A 243 2.80 22.72 1.11
C THR A 243 3.39 21.55 0.32
N ARG A 244 2.73 20.38 0.34
CA ARG A 244 3.14 19.21 -0.43
C ARG A 244 3.17 19.46 -1.93
N ASN A 245 2.15 20.13 -2.47
CA ASN A 245 2.10 20.46 -3.89
C ASN A 245 3.24 21.42 -4.29
N ARG A 246 3.52 22.45 -3.48
CA ARG A 246 4.68 23.34 -3.70
C ARG A 246 6.00 22.59 -3.60
N ALA A 247 6.17 21.72 -2.60
CA ALA A 247 7.37 20.89 -2.43
C ALA A 247 7.63 19.98 -3.66
N TYR A 248 6.58 19.35 -4.20
CA TYR A 248 6.69 18.59 -5.45
C TYR A 248 7.11 19.45 -6.64
N PHE A 249 6.62 20.70 -6.71
CA PHE A 249 7.01 21.62 -7.77
C PHE A 249 8.52 21.90 -7.72
N TYR A 250 9.05 22.29 -6.56
CA TYR A 250 10.48 22.53 -6.37
C TYR A 250 11.34 21.28 -6.58
N LEU A 251 10.80 20.09 -6.29
CA LEU A 251 11.46 18.82 -6.58
C LEU A 251 11.57 18.59 -8.10
N GLY A 252 10.51 18.88 -8.85
CA GLY A 252 10.50 18.83 -10.31
C GLY A 252 11.53 19.80 -10.93
N GLU A 253 11.57 21.03 -10.44
CA GLU A 253 12.56 22.04 -10.86
C GLU A 253 13.99 21.59 -10.52
N SER A 254 14.20 21.02 -9.34
CA SER A 254 15.51 20.52 -8.93
C SER A 254 16.01 19.38 -9.83
N HIS A 255 15.12 18.47 -10.24
CA HIS A 255 15.46 17.44 -11.24
C HIS A 255 15.77 18.04 -12.61
N TYR A 256 15.00 19.04 -13.04
CA TYR A 256 15.25 19.75 -14.30
C TYR A 256 16.63 20.42 -14.30
N MET A 257 17.00 21.09 -13.20
CA MET A 257 18.29 21.76 -13.05
C MET A 257 19.47 20.77 -13.04
N LEU A 258 19.25 19.52 -12.64
CA LEU A 258 20.23 18.43 -12.74
C LEU A 258 20.19 17.69 -14.09
N ALA A 259 19.45 18.20 -15.09
CA ALA A 259 19.23 17.56 -16.39
C ALA A 259 18.59 16.17 -16.32
N GLN A 260 17.85 15.88 -15.25
CA GLN A 260 17.11 14.64 -15.06
C GLN A 260 15.68 14.79 -15.61
N TYR A 261 15.56 15.13 -16.89
CA TYR A 261 14.29 15.49 -17.53
C TYR A 261 13.18 14.43 -17.38
N PRO A 262 13.44 13.11 -17.52
CA PRO A 262 12.40 12.10 -17.32
C PRO A 262 11.82 12.11 -15.90
N ARG A 263 12.67 12.37 -14.89
CA ARG A 263 12.23 12.47 -13.49
C ARG A 263 11.46 13.76 -13.25
N ALA A 264 11.93 14.87 -13.82
CA ALA A 264 11.26 16.16 -13.73
C ALA A 264 9.82 16.07 -14.28
N ILE A 265 9.65 15.50 -15.49
CA ILE A 265 8.33 15.30 -16.12
C ILE A 265 7.43 14.46 -15.21
N LYS A 266 7.93 13.34 -14.70
CA LYS A 266 7.16 12.46 -13.79
C LYS A 266 6.66 13.22 -12.54
N THR A 267 7.49 14.10 -11.99
CA THR A 267 7.12 14.91 -10.84
C THR A 267 6.08 15.97 -11.19
N PHE A 268 6.24 16.70 -12.31
CA PHE A 268 5.30 17.73 -12.74
C PHE A 268 3.92 17.17 -13.09
N VAL A 269 3.84 15.99 -13.72
CA VAL A 269 2.57 15.32 -14.03
C VAL A 269 1.75 15.04 -12.77
N ARG A 270 2.38 14.77 -11.63
CA ARG A 270 1.67 14.53 -10.36
C ARG A 270 0.90 15.76 -9.87
N ILE A 271 1.40 16.96 -10.15
CA ILE A 271 0.86 18.24 -9.68
C ILE A 271 0.23 19.07 -10.81
N GLU A 272 0.10 18.49 -12.01
CA GLU A 272 -0.44 19.16 -13.20
C GLU A 272 -1.86 19.71 -12.96
N ASN A 273 -2.71 18.96 -12.26
CA ASN A 273 -4.06 19.41 -11.92
C ASN A 273 -4.11 20.62 -10.99
N VAL A 274 -3.02 20.87 -10.24
CA VAL A 274 -2.92 21.97 -9.27
C VAL A 274 -2.30 23.21 -9.92
N TYR A 275 -1.22 23.03 -10.68
CA TYR A 275 -0.50 24.11 -11.36
C TYR A 275 -0.42 23.89 -12.87
N PRO A 276 -1.55 23.86 -13.60
CA PRO A 276 -1.59 23.39 -14.99
C PRO A 276 -0.73 24.23 -15.93
N ALA A 277 -0.79 25.56 -15.80
CA ALA A 277 -0.02 26.46 -16.66
C ALA A 277 1.50 26.32 -16.44
N LEU A 278 1.93 26.28 -15.17
CA LEU A 278 3.34 26.14 -14.83
C LEU A 278 3.86 24.76 -15.21
N CYS A 279 3.18 23.68 -14.80
CA CYS A 279 3.62 22.31 -15.08
C CYS A 279 3.71 22.05 -16.58
N LYS A 280 2.75 22.54 -17.37
CA LYS A 280 2.81 22.44 -18.83
C LYS A 280 4.07 23.07 -19.40
N GLN A 281 4.40 24.30 -18.99
CA GLN A 281 5.63 24.97 -19.43
C GLN A 281 6.88 24.15 -19.10
N TRP A 282 6.97 23.63 -17.88
CA TRP A 282 8.11 22.82 -17.45
C TRP A 282 8.19 21.46 -18.15
N ILE A 283 7.05 20.81 -18.39
CA ILE A 283 6.97 19.53 -19.12
C ILE A 283 7.39 19.73 -20.58
N ASP A 284 6.82 20.72 -21.27
CA ASP A 284 7.15 21.03 -22.67
C ASP A 284 8.64 21.32 -22.81
N ASN A 285 9.21 22.16 -21.93
CA ASN A 285 10.64 22.44 -21.93
C ASN A 285 11.50 21.22 -21.56
N SER A 286 11.04 20.34 -20.67
CA SER A 286 11.77 19.12 -20.34
C SER A 286 11.79 18.15 -21.51
N LEU A 287 10.69 18.06 -22.27
CA LEU A 287 10.59 17.24 -23.48
C LEU A 287 11.47 17.79 -24.60
N ASP A 288 11.54 19.11 -24.76
CA ASP A 288 12.39 19.76 -25.77
C ASP A 288 13.90 19.55 -25.52
N GLN A 289 14.29 19.19 -24.28
CA GLN A 289 15.70 18.95 -23.91
C GLN A 289 16.11 17.47 -23.98
N LEU A 290 15.17 16.55 -24.20
CA LEU A 290 15.45 15.12 -24.49
C LEU A 290 16.02 14.95 -25.90
#